data_AF-A0A3N5T4T0-F1
#
_entry.id   AF-A0A3N5T4T0-F1
#
_cell.length_a   1.000
_cell.length_b   1.000
_cell.length_c   1.000
_cell.angle_alpha   90.00
_cell.angle_beta   90.00
_cell.angle_gamma   90.00
#
_symmetry.space_group_name_H-M   'P 1'
#
loop_
_entity.id
_entity.type
_entity.pdbx_description
1 polymer ?
#
loop_
_entity_poly.entity_id
_entity_poly.type
_entity_poly.pdbx_seq_one_letter_code
_entity_poly.pdbx_strand_id
1 'polypeptide(L)'
;QDDSKLSVSLLRRLADEIIRQMKTNPGIFLVVSTDFSHHRDAVATLAADRRSEEFLENMTSDRFMDAFCDNRGGFLVLSLVAEALDSGKSWILAHSTSAEISGVADNDITSYFFSFFH
;
A
#
# COMPACT_ATOMS: atom_id res chain seq x y z
N GLN A 1 -14.00 3.49 20.21
CA GLN A 1 -12.97 2.43 20.25
C GLN A 1 -13.44 1.10 19.65
N ASP A 2 -14.67 1.00 19.12
CA ASP A 2 -15.25 -0.25 18.57
C ASP A 2 -15.25 -0.30 17.02
N ASP A 3 -15.41 0.85 16.36
CA ASP A 3 -15.47 0.95 14.89
C ASP A 3 -14.19 0.48 14.18
N SER A 4 -13.01 0.63 14.80
CA SER A 4 -11.75 0.17 14.21
C SER A 4 -11.66 -1.36 14.13
N LYS A 5 -12.19 -2.07 15.13
CA LYS A 5 -12.24 -3.54 15.13
C LYS A 5 -13.24 -4.06 14.11
N LEU A 6 -14.41 -3.42 14.03
CA LEU A 6 -15.42 -3.76 13.04
C LEU A 6 -14.89 -3.55 11.61
N SER A 7 -14.20 -2.44 11.37
CA SER A 7 -13.54 -2.14 10.10
C SER A 7 -12.49 -3.19 9.70
N VAL A 8 -11.58 -3.54 10.63
CA VAL A 8 -10.55 -4.57 10.36
C VAL A 8 -11.18 -5.94 10.06
N SER A 9 -12.24 -6.32 10.79
CA SER A 9 -12.93 -7.60 10.52
C SER A 9 -13.58 -7.62 9.14
N LEU A 10 -14.13 -6.50 8.67
CA LEU A 10 -14.72 -6.39 7.33
C LEU A 10 -13.63 -6.49 6.25
N LEU A 11 -12.49 -5.83 6.45
CA LEU A 11 -11.34 -5.91 5.54
C LEU A 11 -10.79 -7.33 5.43
N ARG A 12 -10.73 -8.08 6.54
CA ARG A 12 -10.33 -9.49 6.53
C ARG A 12 -11.31 -10.35 5.73
N ARG A 13 -12.61 -10.16 5.91
CA ARG A 13 -13.64 -10.88 5.12
C ARG A 13 -13.56 -10.54 3.63
N LEU A 14 -13.24 -9.29 3.30
CA LEU A 14 -12.99 -8.88 1.91
C LEU A 14 -11.76 -9.60 1.34
N ALA A 15 -10.66 -9.65 2.09
CA ALA A 15 -9.46 -10.39 1.70
C ALA A 15 -9.76 -11.87 1.47
N ASP A 16 -10.48 -12.53 2.37
CA ASP A 16 -10.87 -13.94 2.25
C ASP A 16 -11.64 -14.21 0.94
N GLU A 17 -12.59 -13.33 0.60
CA GLU A 17 -13.35 -13.45 -0.64
C GLU A 17 -12.48 -13.22 -1.88
N ILE A 18 -11.58 -12.23 -1.86
CA ILE A 18 -10.63 -11.99 -2.97
C ILE A 18 -9.70 -13.19 -3.15
N ILE A 19 -9.13 -13.72 -2.07
CA ILE A 19 -8.27 -14.91 -2.09
C ILE A 19 -9.02 -16.08 -2.72
N ARG A 20 -10.27 -16.31 -2.33
CA ARG A 20 -11.11 -17.39 -2.87
C ARG A 20 -11.32 -17.23 -4.37
N GLN A 21 -11.60 -16.02 -4.84
CA GLN A 21 -11.79 -15.73 -6.27
C GLN A 21 -10.50 -15.91 -7.07
N MET A 22 -9.37 -15.37 -6.59
CA MET A 22 -8.08 -15.48 -7.27
C MET A 22 -7.55 -16.92 -7.33
N LYS A 23 -7.79 -17.72 -6.29
CA LYS A 23 -7.46 -19.17 -6.31
C LYS A 23 -8.31 -19.95 -7.31
N THR A 24 -9.54 -19.51 -7.56
CA THR A 24 -10.46 -20.17 -8.51
C THR A 24 -10.23 -19.70 -9.94
N ASN A 25 -9.84 -18.44 -10.14
CA ASN A 25 -9.62 -17.83 -11.43
C ASN A 25 -8.25 -17.13 -11.45
N PRO A 26 -7.20 -17.80 -11.98
CA PRO A 26 -5.84 -17.26 -12.01
C PRO A 26 -5.67 -16.07 -12.96
N GLY A 27 -6.68 -15.73 -13.77
CA GLY A 27 -6.69 -14.55 -14.63
C GLY A 27 -7.04 -13.24 -13.89
N ILE A 28 -7.40 -13.30 -12.60
CA ILE A 28 -7.72 -12.12 -11.80
C ILE A 28 -6.42 -11.43 -11.38
N PHE A 29 -6.36 -10.12 -11.60
CA PHE A 29 -5.30 -9.24 -11.13
C PHE A 29 -5.86 -8.25 -10.10
N LEU A 30 -5.24 -8.15 -8.94
CA LEU A 30 -5.64 -7.22 -7.87
C LEU A 30 -4.84 -5.92 -7.99
N VAL A 31 -5.56 -4.79 -8.01
CA VAL A 31 -4.97 -3.44 -7.99
C VAL A 31 -5.41 -2.72 -6.72
N VAL A 32 -4.46 -2.18 -5.98
CA VAL A 32 -4.71 -1.26 -4.87
C VAL A 32 -4.20 0.12 -5.26
N SER A 33 -5.11 1.08 -5.31
CA SER A 33 -4.79 2.49 -5.57
C SER A 33 -4.66 3.24 -4.26
N THR A 34 -3.59 4.01 -4.12
CA THR A 34 -3.32 4.83 -2.94
C THR A 34 -2.25 5.88 -3.26
N ASP A 35 -2.39 7.04 -2.66
CA ASP A 35 -1.34 8.03 -2.61
C ASP A 35 -0.59 7.91 -1.28
N PHE A 36 0.69 8.29 -1.27
CA PHE A 36 1.55 8.12 -0.10
C PHE A 36 1.63 9.39 0.76
N SER A 37 2.84 9.81 1.18
CA SER A 37 3.07 11.04 1.93
C SER A 37 2.25 12.20 1.33
N HIS A 38 1.58 13.01 2.15
CA HIS A 38 0.80 14.20 1.73
C HIS A 38 1.11 15.39 2.64
N HIS A 39 0.96 16.62 2.10
CA HIS A 39 1.01 17.87 2.88
C HIS A 39 2.30 18.04 3.71
N ARG A 40 3.43 17.58 3.16
CA ARG A 40 4.73 17.55 3.85
C ARG A 40 5.79 18.33 3.09
N ASP A 41 6.77 18.82 3.85
CA ASP A 41 8.02 19.31 3.30
C ASP A 41 8.88 18.15 2.76
N ALA A 42 9.92 18.50 1.98
CA ALA A 42 10.78 17.51 1.32
C ALA A 42 11.47 16.53 2.29
N VAL A 43 11.84 16.98 3.51
CA VAL A 43 12.53 16.12 4.48
C VAL A 43 11.55 15.12 5.10
N ALA A 44 10.37 15.59 5.49
CA ALA A 44 9.32 14.77 6.06
C ALA A 44 8.73 13.78 5.04
N THR A 45 8.63 14.18 3.77
CA THR A 45 8.25 13.31 2.65
C THR A 45 9.28 12.21 2.45
N LEU A 46 10.57 12.56 2.32
CA LEU A 46 11.64 11.56 2.15
C LEU A 46 11.67 10.53 3.28
N ALA A 47 11.48 10.96 4.53
CA ALA A 47 11.46 10.06 5.68
C ALA A 47 10.25 9.10 5.67
N ALA A 48 9.08 9.58 5.26
CA ALA A 48 7.87 8.76 5.14
C ALA A 48 7.93 7.81 3.92
N ASP A 49 8.58 8.24 2.83
CA ASP A 49 8.79 7.45 1.63
C ASP A 49 9.72 6.28 1.90
N ARG A 50 10.84 6.49 2.62
CA ARG A 50 11.72 5.38 3.04
C ARG A 50 11.00 4.31 3.85
N ARG A 51 10.12 4.72 4.77
CA ARG A 51 9.31 3.76 5.55
C ARG A 51 8.31 3.01 4.69
N SER A 52 7.73 3.69 3.70
CA SER A 52 6.80 3.09 2.76
C SER A 52 7.51 2.12 1.80
N GLU A 53 8.71 2.47 1.35
CA GLU A 53 9.61 1.61 0.58
C GLU A 53 9.97 0.33 1.34
N GLU A 54 10.46 0.45 2.58
CA GLU A 54 10.76 -0.70 3.45
C GLU A 54 9.55 -1.63 3.64
N PHE A 55 8.36 -1.04 3.80
CA PHE A 55 7.11 -1.80 3.91
C PHE A 55 6.75 -2.48 2.59
N LEU A 56 6.83 -1.79 1.45
CA LEU A 56 6.50 -2.34 0.15
C LEU A 56 7.41 -3.53 -0.19
N GLU A 57 8.71 -3.44 0.11
CA GLU A 57 9.70 -4.50 -0.11
C GLU A 57 9.50 -5.71 0.82
N ASN A 58 9.00 -5.48 2.04
CA ASN A 58 8.87 -6.51 3.09
C ASN A 58 7.45 -6.55 3.66
N MET A 59 6.47 -6.55 2.76
CA MET A 59 5.07 -6.39 3.11
C MET A 59 4.54 -7.59 3.89
N THR A 60 3.98 -7.32 5.06
CA THR A 60 3.28 -8.30 5.90
C THR A 60 2.02 -7.69 6.50
N SER A 61 1.03 -8.54 6.78
CA SER A 61 -0.30 -8.09 7.23
C SER A 61 -0.33 -7.53 8.65
N ASP A 62 0.70 -7.81 9.46
CA ASP A 62 0.91 -7.19 10.78
C ASP A 62 1.56 -5.80 10.69
N ARG A 63 2.20 -5.47 9.55
CA ARG A 63 2.93 -4.23 9.33
C ARG A 63 2.24 -3.24 8.39
N PHE A 64 1.00 -3.50 7.97
CA PHE A 64 0.26 -2.65 7.03
C PHE A 64 0.15 -1.16 7.45
N MET A 65 0.29 -0.87 8.75
CA MET A 65 0.28 0.49 9.30
C MET A 65 1.57 1.25 9.07
N ASP A 66 2.66 0.58 8.68
CA ASP A 66 3.96 1.19 8.38
C ASP A 66 3.93 1.98 7.06
N ALA A 67 2.99 1.68 6.16
CA ALA A 67 2.74 2.47 4.96
C ALA A 67 2.21 3.88 5.30
N PHE A 68 2.94 4.90 4.88
CA PHE A 68 2.48 6.29 4.93
C PHE A 68 1.62 6.58 3.70
N CYS A 69 0.35 6.22 3.79
CA CYS A 69 -0.61 6.35 2.70
C CYS A 69 -2.02 6.64 3.20
N ASP A 70 -2.89 7.06 2.30
CA ASP A 70 -4.29 7.34 2.55
C ASP A 70 -5.19 6.07 2.61
N ASN A 71 -4.71 4.94 2.06
CA ASN A 71 -5.47 3.70 1.94
C ASN A 71 -4.79 2.51 2.63
N ARG A 72 -4.54 2.64 3.94
CA ARG A 72 -4.01 1.54 4.75
C ARG A 72 -4.91 0.29 4.75
N GLY A 73 -6.22 0.47 4.62
CA GLY A 73 -7.16 -0.65 4.52
C GLY A 73 -6.91 -1.51 3.26
N GLY A 74 -6.59 -0.86 2.14
CA GLY A 74 -6.16 -1.53 0.92
C GLY A 74 -4.88 -2.34 1.12
N PHE A 75 -3.89 -1.82 1.86
CA PHE A 75 -2.67 -2.57 2.18
C PHE A 75 -2.89 -3.74 3.13
N LEU A 76 -3.83 -3.64 4.09
CA LEU A 76 -4.22 -4.79 4.88
C LEU A 76 -4.79 -5.91 4.00
N VAL A 77 -5.66 -5.56 3.05
CA VAL A 77 -6.23 -6.54 2.11
C VAL A 77 -5.14 -7.13 1.21
N LEU A 78 -4.29 -6.28 0.63
CA LEU A 78 -3.20 -6.70 -0.27
C LEU A 78 -2.20 -7.63 0.41
N SER A 79 -1.77 -7.29 1.63
CA SER A 79 -0.85 -8.12 2.42
C SER A 79 -1.43 -9.50 2.76
N LEU A 80 -2.69 -9.55 3.18
CA LEU A 80 -3.38 -10.83 3.44
C LEU A 80 -3.49 -11.69 2.18
N VAL A 81 -3.80 -11.06 1.03
CA VAL A 81 -3.87 -11.75 -0.27
C VAL A 81 -2.51 -12.27 -0.68
N ALA A 82 -1.47 -11.44 -0.62
CA ALA A 82 -0.09 -11.81 -0.97
C ALA A 82 0.42 -12.97 -0.12
N GLU A 83 0.22 -12.92 1.20
CA GLU A 83 0.57 -14.00 2.13
C GLU A 83 -0.15 -15.31 1.78
N ALA A 84 -1.45 -15.24 1.48
CA ALA A 84 -2.27 -16.43 1.20
C ALA A 84 -2.02 -17.07 -0.18
N LEU A 85 -1.38 -16.33 -1.09
CA LEU A 85 -1.01 -16.77 -2.44
C LEU A 85 0.49 -17.06 -2.59
N ASP A 86 1.29 -16.90 -1.53
CA ASP A 86 2.76 -17.03 -1.54
C ASP A 86 3.45 -16.02 -2.49
N SER A 87 2.82 -14.85 -2.68
CA SER A 87 3.27 -13.76 -3.55
C SER A 87 3.99 -12.65 -2.76
N GLY A 88 4.88 -13.05 -1.86
CA GLY A 88 5.51 -12.15 -0.88
C GLY A 88 6.64 -11.27 -1.43
N LYS A 89 7.02 -11.43 -2.69
CA LYS A 89 8.06 -10.60 -3.31
C LYS A 89 7.41 -9.44 -4.04
N SER A 90 7.94 -8.25 -3.81
CA SER A 90 7.53 -7.06 -4.54
C SER A 90 8.71 -6.42 -5.26
N TRP A 91 8.40 -5.66 -6.30
CA TRP A 91 9.31 -4.74 -6.92
C TRP A 91 8.69 -3.36 -6.94
N ILE A 92 9.42 -2.38 -6.43
CA ILE A 92 9.12 -0.97 -6.67
C ILE A 92 9.69 -0.63 -8.04
N LEU A 93 8.79 -0.44 -9.00
CA LEU A 93 9.13 -0.20 -10.40
C LEU A 93 9.33 1.29 -10.69
N ALA A 94 8.64 2.15 -9.94
CA ALA A 94 8.82 3.59 -10.00
C ALA A 94 8.45 4.24 -8.66
N HIS A 95 9.11 5.35 -8.36
CA HIS A 95 8.78 6.27 -7.29
C HIS A 95 8.95 7.69 -7.83
N SER A 96 7.99 8.56 -7.52
CA SER A 96 8.11 9.99 -7.80
C SER A 96 7.26 10.80 -6.84
N THR A 97 7.45 12.12 -6.85
CA THR A 97 6.67 13.07 -6.06
C THR A 97 5.96 14.10 -6.93
N SER A 98 4.90 14.71 -6.39
CA SER A 98 4.22 15.82 -7.05
C SER A 98 5.17 16.97 -7.39
N ALA A 99 6.21 17.18 -6.58
CA ALA A 99 7.24 18.19 -6.82
C ALA A 99 8.12 17.87 -8.03
N GLU A 100 8.53 16.61 -8.21
CA GLU A 100 9.30 16.18 -9.37
C GLU A 100 8.48 16.22 -10.67
N ILE A 101 7.19 15.89 -10.59
CA ILE A 101 6.28 15.87 -11.74
C ILE A 101 5.92 17.30 -12.17
N SER A 102 5.58 18.16 -11.22
CA SER A 102 5.10 19.53 -11.49
C SER A 102 6.22 20.57 -11.59
N GLY A 103 7.40 20.27 -11.03
CA GLY A 103 8.48 21.24 -10.82
C GLY A 103 8.25 22.21 -9.65
N VAL A 104 7.16 22.04 -8.89
CA VAL A 104 6.79 22.92 -7.78
C VAL A 104 6.97 22.19 -6.45
N ALA A 105 7.95 22.62 -5.66
CA ALA A 105 8.22 22.11 -4.33
C ALA A 105 7.65 23.06 -3.26
N ASP A 106 6.35 23.29 -3.31
CA ASP A 106 5.63 23.90 -2.19
C ASP A 106 5.52 22.84 -1.07
N ASN A 107 5.36 23.24 0.20
CA ASN A 107 5.30 22.35 1.38
C ASN A 107 4.04 21.44 1.40
N ASP A 108 3.64 20.95 0.24
CA ASP A 108 2.52 20.10 -0.08
C ASP A 108 2.94 19.01 -1.08
N ILE A 109 4.01 18.29 -0.72
CA ILE A 109 4.53 17.23 -1.57
C ILE A 109 3.70 15.96 -1.34
N THR A 110 3.18 15.41 -2.43
CA THR A 110 2.53 14.08 -2.46
C THR A 110 3.46 13.05 -3.09
N SER A 111 3.55 11.86 -2.53
CA SER A 111 4.40 10.77 -3.06
C SER A 111 3.58 9.69 -3.77
N TYR A 112 4.18 9.12 -4.82
CA TYR A 112 3.60 8.09 -5.66
C TYR A 112 4.58 6.92 -5.80
N PHE A 113 4.10 5.71 -5.54
CA PHE A 113 4.84 4.48 -5.79
C PHE A 113 4.08 3.61 -6.78
N PHE A 114 4.81 2.96 -7.68
CA PHE A 114 4.29 1.89 -8.50
C PHE A 114 5.02 0.60 -8.14
N SER A 115 4.29 -0.34 -7.53
CA SER A 115 4.83 -1.62 -7.08
C SER A 115 4.07 -2.79 -7.66
N PHE A 116 4.80 -3.86 -7.98
CA PHE A 116 4.25 -5.11 -8.47
C PHE A 116 4.58 -6.24 -7.50
N PHE A 117 3.60 -7.11 -7.20
CA PHE A 117 3.73 -8.23 -6.27
C PHE A 117 3.58 -9.55 -7.03
N HIS A 118 4.42 -10.53 -6.73
CA HIS A 118 4.46 -11.82 -7.43
C HIS A 118 4.75 -13.00 -6.51
#